data_AF-T2HSV6-F1
#
_entry.id   AF-T2HSV6-F1
#
_cell.length_a   1.000
_cell.length_b   1.000
_cell.length_c   1.000
_cell.angle_alpha   90.00
_cell.angle_beta   90.00
_cell.angle_gamma   90.00
#
_symmetry.space_group_name_H-M   'P 1'
#
loop_
_entity.id
_entity.type
_entity.pdbx_description
1 polymer ?
#
loop_
_entity_poly.entity_id
_entity_poly.type
_entity_poly.pdbx_seq_one_letter_code
_entity_poly.pdbx_strand_id
1 'polypeptide(L)' 'MNGFRNSSRNGQVWRWQRTGHRAVNLEIRGFWMEAAEAWCQAAGIAPRADWRRFARLRAERCRKYGRKE' A
#
# COMPACT_ATOMS: atom_id res chain seq x y z
N MET A 1 25.49 2.76 -21.97
CA MET A 1 25.04 3.36 -20.69
C MET A 1 23.51 3.32 -20.61
N ASN A 2 22.91 2.45 -19.79
CA ASN A 2 21.46 2.42 -19.52
C ASN A 2 21.15 1.86 -18.11
N GLY A 3 21.95 2.27 -17.10
CA GLY A 3 21.90 1.70 -15.74
C GLY A 3 20.99 2.41 -14.73
N PHE A 4 20.54 3.65 -15.00
CA PHE A 4 19.89 4.49 -13.97
C PHE A 4 18.38 4.28 -13.79
N ARG A 5 17.70 3.55 -14.69
CA ARG A 5 16.25 3.34 -14.61
C ARG A 5 15.82 2.22 -13.66
N ASN A 6 16.73 1.31 -13.27
CA ASN A 6 16.35 0.15 -12.45
C ASN A 6 16.52 0.39 -10.94
N SER A 7 17.49 1.21 -10.52
CA SER A 7 17.75 1.49 -9.09
C SER A 7 16.62 2.26 -8.41
N SER A 8 16.02 3.22 -9.13
CA SER A 8 14.87 4.00 -8.64
C SER A 8 13.60 3.13 -8.50
N ARG A 9 13.47 2.11 -9.36
CA ARG A 9 12.38 1.13 -9.32
C ARG A 9 12.48 0.26 -8.07
N ASN A 10 13.68 -0.23 -7.72
CA ASN A 10 13.90 -0.99 -6.49
C ASN A 10 13.59 -0.14 -5.23
N GLY A 11 13.96 1.15 -5.22
CA GLY A 11 13.62 2.05 -4.12
C GLY A 11 12.10 2.24 -3.94
N GLN A 12 11.35 2.36 -5.03
CA GLN A 12 9.89 2.45 -4.99
C GLN A 12 9.23 1.13 -4.57
N VAL A 13 9.79 -0.01 -5.00
CA VAL A 13 9.35 -1.33 -4.55
C VAL A 13 9.59 -1.51 -3.05
N TRP A 14 10.76 -1.10 -2.56
CA TRP A 14 11.10 -1.19 -1.14
C TRP A 14 10.20 -0.30 -0.27
N ARG A 15 9.92 0.93 -0.73
CA ARG A 15 8.94 1.81 -0.06
C ARG A 15 7.54 1.22 -0.09
N TRP A 16 7.11 0.65 -1.22
CA TRP A 16 5.79 0.01 -1.32
C TRP A 16 5.66 -1.18 -0.36
N GLN A 17 6.67 -2.05 -0.30
CA GLN A 17 6.74 -3.17 0.64
C GLN A 17 6.66 -2.69 2.10
N ARG A 18 7.42 -1.65 2.45
CA ARG A 18 7.44 -1.09 3.80
C ARG A 18 6.08 -0.52 4.21
N THR A 19 5.44 0.25 3.33
CA THR A 19 4.11 0.83 3.59
C THR A 19 3.02 -0.25 3.60
N GLY A 20 3.11 -1.25 2.71
CA GLY A 20 2.22 -2.40 2.69
C GLY A 20 2.32 -3.24 3.96
N HIS A 21 3.54 -3.48 4.48
CA HIS A 21 3.75 -4.18 5.74
C HIS A 21 3.11 -3.44 6.92
N ARG A 22 3.25 -2.11 6.97
CA ARG A 22 2.56 -1.27 7.98
C ARG A 22 1.04 -1.39 7.85
N ALA A 23 0.50 -1.35 6.63
CA ALA A 23 -0.93 -1.47 6.37
C ALA A 23 -1.48 -2.83 6.85
N VAL A 24 -0.77 -3.93 6.57
CA VAL A 24 -1.14 -5.27 7.04
C VAL A 24 -1.10 -5.37 8.56
N ASN A 25 -0.08 -4.79 9.20
CA ASN A 25 -0.01 -4.78 10.67
C ASN A 25 -1.19 -4.04 11.31
N LEU A 26 -1.66 -2.95 10.69
CA LEU A 26 -2.84 -2.22 11.14
C LEU A 26 -4.13 -3.03 10.92
N GLU A 27 -4.25 -3.78 9.82
CA GLU A 27 -5.37 -4.72 9.61
C GLU A 27 -5.42 -5.81 10.69
N ILE A 28 -4.27 -6.40 11.06
CA ILE A 28 -4.18 -7.43 12.10
C ILE A 28 -4.56 -6.87 13.48
N ARG A 29 -4.18 -5.62 13.75
CA ARG A 29 -4.51 -4.93 15.02
C ARG A 29 -5.95 -4.40 15.08
N GLY A 30 -6.74 -4.52 14.00
CA GLY A 30 -8.11 -4.03 13.94
C GLY A 30 -8.25 -2.51 13.67
N PHE A 31 -7.15 -1.80 13.39
CA PHE A 31 -7.20 -0.37 13.06
C PHE A 31 -7.56 -0.17 11.58
N TRP A 32 -8.83 -0.44 11.24
CA TRP A 32 -9.29 -0.47 9.86
C TRP A 32 -9.21 0.89 9.13
N MET A 33 -9.45 2.01 9.82
CA MET A 33 -9.31 3.35 9.21
C MET A 33 -7.85 3.70 8.92
N GLU A 34 -6.93 3.47 9.87
CA GLU A 34 -5.50 3.70 9.65
C GLU A 34 -4.92 2.74 8.60
N ALA A 35 -5.36 1.48 8.60
CA ALA A 35 -4.98 0.52 7.59
C ALA A 35 -5.40 1.00 6.19
N ALA A 36 -6.60 1.55 6.05
CA ALA A 36 -7.06 2.09 4.78
C ALA A 36 -6.22 3.28 4.29
N GLU A 37 -5.80 4.16 5.20
CA GLU A 37 -4.92 5.28 4.85
C GLU A 37 -3.53 4.78 4.43
N ALA A 38 -2.96 3.82 5.14
CA ALA A 38 -1.68 3.20 4.79
C ALA A 38 -1.74 2.50 3.42
N TRP A 39 -2.84 1.81 3.10
CA TRP A 39 -3.07 1.24 1.78
C TRP A 39 -3.23 2.32 0.70
N CYS A 40 -3.86 3.45 1.00
CA CYS A 40 -3.97 4.59 0.08
C CYS A 40 -2.58 5.21 -0.22
N GLN A 41 -1.73 5.35 0.80
CA GLN A 41 -0.35 5.80 0.62
C GLN A 41 0.47 4.79 -0.20
N ALA A 42 0.30 3.49 0.04
CA ALA A 42 0.94 2.44 -0.76
C ALA A 42 0.51 2.52 -2.24
N ALA A 43 -0.76 2.82 -2.53
CA ALA A 43 -1.24 3.02 -3.89
C ALA A 43 -0.58 4.24 -4.59
N GLY A 44 -0.22 5.30 -3.86
CA GLY A 44 0.50 6.44 -4.43
C GLY A 44 1.97 6.14 -4.75
N ILE A 45 2.62 5.30 -3.93
CA ILE A 45 4.04 4.94 -4.07
C ILE A 45 4.27 3.86 -5.14
N ALA A 46 3.27 3.02 -5.38
CA ALA A 46 3.39 1.87 -6.28
C ALA A 46 3.78 2.30 -7.72
N PRO A 47 4.89 1.75 -8.28
CA PRO A 47 5.30 2.02 -9.66
C PRO A 47 4.40 1.34 -10.70
N ARG A 48 3.72 0.25 -10.32
CA ARG A 48 2.92 -0.59 -11.23
C ARG A 48 1.43 -0.38 -11.00
N ALA A 49 0.66 -0.34 -12.09
CA ALA A 49 -0.79 -0.18 -12.04
C ALA A 49 -1.48 -1.30 -11.26
N ASP A 50 -0.99 -2.55 -11.39
CA ASP A 50 -1.51 -3.70 -10.64
C ASP A 50 -1.41 -3.51 -9.13
N TRP A 51 -0.29 -2.99 -8.66
CA TRP A 51 -0.05 -2.75 -7.24
C TRP A 51 -0.91 -1.60 -6.71
N ARG A 52 -1.17 -0.58 -7.54
CA ARG A 52 -2.12 0.50 -7.21
C ARG A 52 -3.54 -0.03 -7.08
N ARG A 53 -3.95 -0.92 -7.99
CA ARG A 53 -5.28 -1.52 -7.98
C ARG A 53 -5.47 -2.42 -6.76
N PHE A 54 -4.48 -3.25 -6.46
CA PHE A 54 -4.47 -4.09 -5.25
C PHE A 54 -4.59 -3.26 -3.97
N ALA A 55 -3.75 -2.23 -3.83
CA ALA A 55 -3.75 -1.36 -2.66
C ALA A 55 -5.07 -0.59 -2.51
N ARG A 56 -5.68 -0.11 -3.61
CA ARG A 56 -7.00 0.53 -3.57
C ARG A 56 -8.11 -0.41 -3.14
N LEU A 57 -8.15 -1.64 -3.67
CA LEU A 57 -9.13 -2.65 -3.26
C LEU A 57 -9.02 -2.97 -1.77
N ARG A 58 -7.80 -3.07 -1.24
CA ARG A 58 -7.57 -3.28 0.20
C ARG A 58 -7.99 -2.06 1.03
N ALA A 59 -7.69 -0.84 0.58
CA ALA A 59 -8.13 0.39 1.24
C ALA A 59 -9.66 0.48 1.33
N GLU A 60 -10.37 0.18 0.24
CA GLU A 60 -11.84 0.16 0.23
C GLU A 60 -12.41 -0.91 1.15
N ARG A 61 -11.79 -2.09 1.17
CA ARG A 61 -12.19 -3.19 2.07
C ARG A 61 -12.00 -2.81 3.54
N CYS A 62 -10.86 -2.21 3.89
CA CYS A 62 -10.60 -1.69 5.24
C CYS A 62 -11.62 -0.61 5.62
N ARG A 63 -11.95 0.33 4.73
CA ARG A 63 -12.99 1.34 4.96
C ARG A 63 -14.38 0.76 5.18
N LYS A 64 -14.70 -0.39 4.56
CA LYS A 64 -15.95 -1.11 4.80
C LYS A 64 -15.96 -1.81 6.16
N TYR A 65 -14.86 -2.41 6.57
CA TYR A 65 -14.76 -3.06 7.88
C TYR A 65 -14.76 -2.05 9.03
N GLY A 66 -14.04 -0.94 8.91
CA GLY A 66 -14.05 0.12 9.93
C GLY A 66 -15.34 0.92 10.03
N ARG A 67 -16.30 0.72 9.10
CA ARG A 67 -17.66 1.29 9.18
C ARG A 67 -18.68 0.32 9.79
N LYS A 68 -18.27 -0.92 10.02
CA LYS A 68 -19.14 -2.00 10.50
C LYS A 68 -18.96 -2.29 12.00
N GLU A 69 -17.95 -1.66 12.61
CA GLU A 69 -17.73 -1.52 14.05
C GLU A 69 -18.33 -0.19 14.50
#